data_AF-A0A2V8N818-F1
#
_entry.id   AF-A0A2V8N818-F1
#
_cell.length_a   1.000
_cell.length_b   1.000
_cell.length_c   1.000
_cell.angle_alpha   90.00
_cell.angle_beta   90.00
_cell.angle_gamma   90.00
#
_symmetry.space_group_name_H-M   'P 1'
#
loop_
_entity.id
_entity.type
_entity.pdbx_description
1 polymer ?
#
loop_
_entity_poly.entity_id
_entity_poly.type
_entity_poly.pdbx_seq_one_letter_code
_entity_poly.pdbx_strand_id
1 'polypeptide(L)'
;MENKEKDLWDKMAIILHPLNGLLTALAVGLLGYYTTTILRQNETRQTNERIYTELMSSREQAESGLRKDMFLSIIQTFFRPESAGLEAKMLNLEMLAYNFHESLNLKPLFGHMDRQITASTDPEKTGYVNRLNQVAREISTRQLVLLEQVGKKFGRTVDFDKFRASRGGLELEPEKLTLDNTEREFMLSVLEVNLQRRELTLELGVRTLRESSQPQRRSFHLGYYDFPMIDNTRLSRDQRAAVVLNQLDEGGADLTLVYFPGSYASLKEKVSYDEVVERLRVLSEGQ
;
A
#
# COMPACT_ATOMS: atom_id res chain seq x y z
N MET A 1 93.01 24.36 29.06
CA MET A 1 91.81 25.06 28.59
C MET A 1 91.08 24.08 27.70
N GLU A 2 89.98 23.55 28.22
CA GLU A 2 89.32 22.32 27.79
C GLU A 2 88.32 22.62 26.67
N ASN A 3 88.44 21.91 25.55
CA ASN A 3 87.63 22.08 24.36
C ASN A 3 86.40 21.18 24.49
N LYS A 4 85.25 21.76 24.85
CA LYS A 4 84.00 21.01 25.07
C LYS A 4 83.21 20.98 23.76
N GLU A 5 83.16 19.81 23.12
CA GLU A 5 82.33 19.58 21.93
C GLU A 5 80.85 19.86 22.25
N LYS A 6 80.19 20.59 21.36
CA LYS A 6 78.77 20.93 21.46
C LYS A 6 77.91 19.68 21.22
N ASP A 7 77.10 19.36 22.22
CA ASP A 7 76.21 18.21 22.27
C ASP A 7 75.14 18.28 21.16
N LEU A 8 74.78 17.12 20.62
CA LEU A 8 73.86 16.95 19.49
C LEU A 8 72.45 17.50 19.79
N TRP A 9 72.12 17.64 21.08
CA TRP A 9 70.89 18.25 21.59
C TRP A 9 70.83 19.77 21.41
N ASP A 10 71.96 20.48 21.47
CA ASP A 10 72.01 21.93 21.23
C ASP A 10 71.78 22.28 19.75
N LYS A 11 72.21 21.40 18.83
CA LYS A 11 71.96 21.57 17.39
C LYS A 11 70.50 21.32 17.02
N MET A 12 69.84 20.37 17.69
CA MET A 12 68.41 20.10 17.54
C MET A 12 67.56 21.26 18.08
N ALA A 13 67.95 21.86 19.21
CA ALA A 13 67.26 23.00 19.82
C ALA A 13 67.30 24.28 18.96
N ILE A 14 68.41 24.53 18.25
CA ILE A 14 68.57 25.70 17.36
C ILE A 14 67.68 25.58 16.11
N ILE A 15 67.43 24.36 15.62
CA ILE A 15 66.53 24.10 14.49
C ILE A 15 65.06 24.10 14.93
N LEU A 16 64.75 23.72 16.18
CA LEU A 16 63.37 23.65 16.69
C LEU A 16 62.78 24.98 17.18
N HIS A 17 63.60 26.01 17.42
CA HIS A 17 63.12 27.30 17.95
C HIS A 17 62.03 28.01 17.10
N PRO A 18 62.03 27.94 15.75
CA PRO A 18 60.92 28.40 14.92
C PRO A 18 59.85 27.33 14.63
N LEU A 19 60.09 26.05 14.92
CA LEU A 19 59.15 24.94 14.64
C LEU A 19 58.08 24.74 15.71
N ASN A 20 58.24 25.29 16.91
CA ASN A 20 57.26 25.12 17.99
C ASN A 20 55.85 25.63 17.64
N GLY A 21 55.75 26.74 16.89
CA GLY A 21 54.46 27.28 16.44
C GLY A 21 53.81 26.44 15.33
N LEU A 22 54.64 25.83 14.48
CA LEU A 22 54.15 25.03 13.34
C LEU A 22 53.69 23.65 13.81
N LEU A 23 54.39 23.04 14.77
CA LEU A 23 54.01 21.78 15.39
C LEU A 23 52.73 21.90 16.25
N THR A 24 52.56 23.01 16.98
CA THR A 24 51.30 23.27 17.71
C THR A 24 50.14 23.52 16.76
N ALA A 25 50.33 24.30 15.68
CA ALA A 25 49.30 24.49 14.66
C ALA A 25 48.90 23.17 13.98
N LEU A 26 49.87 22.30 13.70
CA LEU A 26 49.64 21.00 13.08
C LEU A 26 48.93 20.03 14.04
N ALA A 27 49.28 20.03 15.33
CA ALA A 27 48.59 19.24 16.35
C ALA A 27 47.13 19.72 16.56
N VAL A 28 46.91 21.04 16.62
CA VAL A 28 45.56 21.63 16.72
C VAL A 28 44.74 21.33 15.46
N GLY A 29 45.35 21.37 14.27
CA GLY A 29 44.69 21.01 13.01
C GLY A 29 44.31 19.54 12.93
N LEU A 30 45.20 18.63 13.33
CA LEU A 30 44.93 17.18 13.35
C LEU A 30 43.89 16.80 14.40
N LEU A 31 43.97 17.37 15.60
CA LEU A 31 42.96 17.19 16.64
C LEU A 31 41.62 17.76 16.17
N GLY A 32 41.60 18.95 15.60
CA GLY A 32 40.39 19.54 15.01
C GLY A 32 39.78 18.63 13.94
N TYR A 33 40.59 18.09 13.03
CA TYR A 33 40.14 17.16 11.99
C TYR A 33 39.55 15.87 12.57
N TYR A 34 40.26 15.20 13.48
CA TYR A 34 39.78 13.97 14.13
C TYR A 34 38.51 14.18 14.96
N THR A 35 38.46 15.28 15.73
CA THR A 35 37.29 15.63 16.55
C THR A 35 36.09 15.93 15.66
N THR A 36 36.31 16.64 14.54
CA THR A 36 35.26 16.96 13.56
C THR A 36 34.72 15.70 12.87
N THR A 37 35.57 14.72 12.55
CA THR A 37 35.10 13.46 11.94
C THR A 37 34.26 12.60 12.89
N ILE A 38 34.59 12.59 14.19
CA ILE A 38 33.82 11.86 15.21
C ILE A 38 32.49 12.55 15.52
N LEU A 39 32.49 13.89 15.60
CA LEU A 39 31.27 14.69 15.79
C LEU A 39 30.30 14.56 14.60
N ARG A 40 30.82 14.60 13.36
CA ARG A 40 29.99 14.46 12.14
C ARG A 40 29.24 13.14 12.04
N GLN A 41 29.81 12.03 12.54
CA GLN A 41 29.12 10.74 12.55
C GLN A 41 27.90 10.72 13.49
N ASN A 42 27.97 11.43 14.61
CA ASN A 42 26.85 11.55 15.55
C ASN A 42 25.79 12.55 15.08
N GLU A 43 26.21 13.66 14.45
CA GLU A 43 25.29 14.64 13.86
C GLU A 43 24.44 14.02 12.72
N THR A 44 25.05 13.20 11.86
CA THR A 44 24.34 12.57 10.74
C THR A 44 23.21 11.65 11.22
N ARG A 45 23.38 10.96 12.37
CA ARG A 45 22.33 10.13 12.98
C ARG A 45 21.18 10.97 13.52
N GLN A 46 21.50 12.05 14.24
CA GLN A 46 20.49 12.97 14.78
C GLN A 46 19.73 13.73 13.68
N THR A 47 20.40 14.14 12.60
CA THR A 47 19.77 14.78 11.45
C THR A 47 18.83 13.82 10.73
N ASN A 48 19.23 12.56 10.54
CA ASN A 48 18.36 11.55 9.93
C ASN A 48 17.13 11.30 10.80
N GLU A 49 17.28 11.08 12.10
CA GLU A 49 16.16 10.89 13.03
C GLU A 49 15.18 12.08 13.03
N ARG A 50 15.70 13.31 12.93
CA ARG A 50 14.90 14.52 12.82
C ARG A 50 14.12 14.59 11.51
N ILE A 51 14.78 14.33 10.38
CA ILE A 51 14.12 14.29 9.05
C ILE A 51 13.04 13.21 9.04
N TYR A 52 13.28 12.03 9.61
CA TYR A 52 12.27 10.98 9.75
C TYR A 52 11.08 11.43 10.60
N THR A 53 11.34 12.11 11.73
CA THR A 53 10.28 12.62 12.62
C THR A 53 9.47 13.73 11.95
N GLU A 54 10.13 14.65 11.24
CA GLU A 54 9.49 15.73 10.50
C GLU A 54 8.68 15.21 9.31
N LEU A 55 9.20 14.24 8.53
CA LEU A 55 8.47 13.59 7.44
C LEU A 55 7.27 12.80 7.96
N MET A 56 7.42 12.07 9.07
CA MET A 56 6.32 11.32 9.67
C MET A 56 5.23 12.27 10.20
N SER A 57 5.64 13.33 10.90
CA SER A 57 4.72 14.35 11.41
C SER A 57 4.03 15.10 10.27
N SER A 58 4.76 15.47 9.22
CA SER A 58 4.20 16.11 8.01
C SER A 58 3.23 15.19 7.29
N ARG A 59 3.54 13.90 7.17
CA ARG A 59 2.64 12.89 6.60
C ARG A 59 1.38 12.74 7.44
N GLU A 60 1.51 12.66 8.76
CA GLU A 60 0.37 12.53 9.69
C GLU A 60 -0.52 13.79 9.67
N GLN A 61 0.08 14.97 9.57
CA GLN A 61 -0.65 16.24 9.44
C GLN A 61 -1.36 16.35 8.08
N ALA A 62 -0.69 16.02 6.98
CA ALA A 62 -1.28 16.03 5.64
C ALA A 62 -2.43 15.01 5.55
N GLU A 63 -2.26 13.81 6.11
CA GLU A 63 -3.27 12.78 6.14
C GLU A 63 -4.47 13.18 7.01
N SER A 64 -4.23 13.81 8.17
CA SER A 64 -5.29 14.31 9.05
C SER A 64 -6.05 15.49 8.44
N GLY A 65 -5.35 16.37 7.71
CA GLY A 65 -5.94 17.46 6.93
C GLY A 65 -6.85 16.93 5.82
N LEU A 66 -6.32 16.00 5.00
CA LEU A 66 -7.10 15.32 3.97
C LEU A 66 -8.32 14.62 4.57
N ARG A 67 -8.18 13.87 5.67
CA ARG A 67 -9.31 13.21 6.35
C ARG A 67 -10.38 14.21 6.83
N LYS A 68 -9.98 15.37 7.35
CA LYS A 68 -10.89 16.44 7.77
C LYS A 68 -11.64 17.06 6.60
N ASP A 69 -10.94 17.41 5.53
CA ASP A 69 -11.53 18.05 4.34
C ASP A 69 -12.46 17.07 3.62
N MET A 70 -12.04 15.81 3.51
CA MET A 70 -12.88 14.71 3.04
C MET A 70 -14.12 14.52 3.90
N PHE A 71 -13.98 14.48 5.23
CA PHE A 71 -15.10 14.35 6.15
C PHE A 71 -16.11 15.50 6.02
N LEU A 72 -15.63 16.74 5.90
CA LEU A 72 -16.49 17.90 5.70
C LEU A 72 -17.23 17.83 4.35
N SER A 73 -16.55 17.40 3.28
CA SER A 73 -17.18 17.18 1.97
C SER A 73 -18.25 16.08 2.02
N ILE A 74 -17.96 14.96 2.69
CA ILE A 74 -18.94 13.87 2.92
C ILE A 74 -20.14 14.41 3.70
N ILE A 75 -19.93 15.13 4.81
CA ILE A 75 -21.03 15.65 5.63
C ILE A 75 -21.89 16.63 4.85
N GLN A 76 -21.29 17.58 4.14
CA GLN A 76 -22.04 18.58 3.39
C GLN A 76 -22.85 17.97 2.23
N THR A 77 -22.33 16.90 1.63
CA THR A 77 -22.94 16.24 0.48
C THR A 77 -23.98 15.19 0.90
N PHE A 78 -23.72 14.40 1.95
CA PHE A 78 -24.61 13.30 2.38
C PHE A 78 -25.58 13.67 3.50
N PHE A 79 -25.24 14.60 4.40
CA PHE A 79 -26.02 14.87 5.62
C PHE A 79 -26.83 16.18 5.56
N ARG A 80 -27.01 16.79 4.38
CA ARG A 80 -28.03 17.84 4.21
C ARG A 80 -29.42 17.23 4.41
N PRO A 81 -30.19 17.65 5.43
CA PRO A 81 -31.44 16.98 5.78
C PRO A 81 -32.57 17.22 4.74
N GLU A 82 -33.28 16.14 4.43
CA GLU A 82 -34.75 16.08 4.22
C GLU A 82 -35.41 16.51 2.89
N SER A 83 -34.71 16.71 1.77
CA SER A 83 -35.41 16.92 0.47
C SER A 83 -34.75 16.31 -0.78
N ALA A 84 -33.62 15.63 -0.64
CA ALA A 84 -32.94 14.98 -1.75
C ALA A 84 -33.54 13.58 -2.00
N GLY A 85 -34.29 13.43 -3.10
CA GLY A 85 -34.76 12.13 -3.61
C GLY A 85 -33.61 11.16 -3.90
N LEU A 86 -33.94 9.91 -4.26
CA LEU A 86 -32.97 8.85 -4.53
C LEU A 86 -31.89 9.29 -5.55
N GLU A 87 -32.30 10.01 -6.60
CA GLU A 87 -31.42 10.61 -7.61
C GLU A 87 -30.35 11.52 -7.03
N ALA A 88 -30.73 12.47 -6.16
CA ALA A 88 -29.77 13.41 -5.59
C ALA A 88 -28.75 12.70 -4.69
N LYS A 89 -29.17 11.67 -3.95
CA LYS A 89 -28.24 10.86 -3.16
C LYS A 89 -27.31 10.03 -4.06
N MET A 90 -27.81 9.53 -5.19
CA MET A 90 -27.02 8.79 -6.18
C MET A 90 -25.94 9.70 -6.78
N LEU A 91 -26.32 10.88 -7.29
CA LEU A 91 -25.38 11.87 -7.83
C LEU A 91 -24.30 12.27 -6.80
N ASN A 92 -24.70 12.46 -5.55
CA ASN A 92 -23.80 12.78 -4.45
C ASN A 92 -22.78 11.66 -4.18
N LEU A 93 -23.21 10.40 -4.24
CA LEU A 93 -22.30 9.26 -4.15
C LEU A 93 -21.33 9.22 -5.32
N GLU A 94 -21.77 9.50 -6.55
CA GLU A 94 -20.89 9.54 -7.71
C GLU A 94 -19.81 10.61 -7.60
N MET A 95 -20.19 11.83 -7.24
CA MET A 95 -19.23 12.91 -7.05
C MET A 95 -18.22 12.55 -5.97
N LEU A 96 -18.67 12.00 -4.85
CA LEU A 96 -17.77 11.55 -3.80
C LEU A 96 -16.82 10.47 -4.33
N ALA A 97 -17.36 9.48 -5.00
CA ALA A 97 -16.63 8.32 -5.43
C ALA A 97 -15.58 8.66 -6.49
N TYR A 98 -15.89 9.52 -7.47
CA TYR A 98 -14.92 9.97 -8.46
C TYR A 98 -13.80 10.85 -7.91
N ASN A 99 -14.07 11.64 -6.86
CA ASN A 99 -13.07 12.55 -6.29
C ASN A 99 -12.24 11.90 -5.17
N PHE A 100 -12.74 10.85 -4.52
CA PHE A 100 -12.16 10.32 -3.28
C PHE A 100 -11.96 8.81 -3.26
N HIS A 101 -12.02 8.11 -4.40
CA HIS A 101 -11.88 6.65 -4.42
C HIS A 101 -10.54 6.11 -3.93
N GLU A 102 -9.46 6.89 -3.94
CA GLU A 102 -8.14 6.45 -3.45
C GLU A 102 -8.01 6.59 -1.93
N SER A 103 -8.78 7.52 -1.36
CA SER A 103 -8.59 8.00 0.01
C SER A 103 -9.69 7.53 0.97
N LEU A 104 -10.75 6.88 0.48
CA LEU A 104 -11.90 6.47 1.28
C LEU A 104 -12.33 5.02 1.01
N ASN A 105 -12.76 4.33 2.06
CA ASN A 105 -13.51 3.08 1.92
C ASN A 105 -14.97 3.36 1.52
N LEU A 106 -15.27 3.24 0.23
CA LEU A 106 -16.58 3.52 -0.34
C LEU A 106 -17.59 2.37 -0.18
N LYS A 107 -17.14 1.14 0.08
CA LYS A 107 -17.98 -0.06 0.14
C LYS A 107 -19.24 0.09 1.02
N PRO A 108 -19.17 0.65 2.25
CA PRO A 108 -20.35 0.86 3.07
C PRO A 108 -21.39 1.82 2.46
N LEU A 109 -20.93 2.83 1.71
CA LEU A 109 -21.81 3.82 1.07
C LEU A 109 -22.54 3.21 -0.12
N PHE A 110 -21.82 2.45 -0.96
CA PHE A 110 -22.42 1.69 -2.06
C PHE A 110 -23.43 0.68 -1.54
N GLY A 111 -23.08 -0.11 -0.52
CA GLY A 111 -24.00 -1.08 0.09
C GLY A 111 -25.20 -0.44 0.81
N HIS A 112 -25.08 0.80 1.28
CA HIS A 112 -26.23 1.55 1.81
C HIS A 112 -27.15 2.03 0.69
N MET A 113 -26.58 2.58 -0.39
CA MET A 113 -27.33 3.02 -1.57
C MET A 113 -28.07 1.87 -2.23
N ASP A 114 -27.39 0.73 -2.43
CA ASP A 114 -27.96 -0.47 -3.04
C ASP A 114 -29.18 -0.98 -2.27
N ARG A 115 -29.12 -0.97 -0.92
CA ARG A 115 -30.25 -1.31 -0.06
C ARG A 115 -31.41 -0.31 -0.19
N GLN A 116 -31.13 1.00 -0.26
CA GLN A 116 -32.18 2.02 -0.47
C GLN A 116 -32.85 1.86 -1.83
N ILE A 117 -32.08 1.66 -2.90
CA ILE A 117 -32.60 1.42 -4.25
C ILE A 117 -33.44 0.13 -4.27
N THR A 118 -32.96 -0.93 -3.61
CA THR A 118 -33.66 -2.22 -3.56
C THR A 118 -34.99 -2.13 -2.81
N ALA A 119 -35.06 -1.35 -1.73
CA ALA A 119 -36.29 -1.13 -0.98
C ALA A 119 -37.25 -0.12 -1.64
N SER A 120 -36.80 0.65 -2.63
CA SER A 120 -37.61 1.65 -3.32
C SER A 120 -38.65 1.01 -4.25
N THR A 121 -39.82 1.65 -4.37
CA THR A 121 -40.88 1.31 -5.34
C THR A 121 -40.80 2.14 -6.63
N ASP A 122 -39.71 2.91 -6.81
CA ASP A 122 -39.50 3.76 -7.97
C ASP A 122 -39.46 2.93 -9.28
N PRO A 123 -40.22 3.31 -10.32
CA PRO A 123 -40.17 2.67 -11.64
C PRO A 123 -38.75 2.62 -12.25
N GLU A 124 -37.88 3.58 -11.93
CA GLU A 124 -36.52 3.69 -12.46
C GLU A 124 -35.47 2.93 -11.63
N LYS A 125 -35.90 2.12 -10.65
CA LYS A 125 -35.03 1.30 -9.78
C LYS A 125 -33.91 0.59 -10.55
N THR A 126 -34.22 -0.07 -11.66
CA THR A 126 -33.22 -0.79 -12.47
C THR A 126 -32.15 0.15 -13.04
N GLY A 127 -32.53 1.37 -13.42
CA GLY A 127 -31.60 2.41 -13.88
C GLY A 127 -30.62 2.81 -12.79
N TYR A 128 -31.10 3.04 -11.57
CA TYR A 128 -30.24 3.35 -10.42
C TYR A 128 -29.27 2.23 -10.08
N VAL A 129 -29.74 0.97 -10.11
CA VAL A 129 -28.89 -0.21 -9.87
C VAL A 129 -27.77 -0.30 -10.91
N ASN A 130 -28.09 -0.11 -12.18
CA ASN A 130 -27.11 -0.14 -13.27
C ASN A 130 -26.08 0.98 -13.14
N ARG A 131 -26.55 2.19 -12.83
CA ARG A 131 -25.69 3.37 -12.61
C ARG A 131 -24.76 3.17 -11.42
N LEU A 132 -25.26 2.63 -10.30
CA LEU A 132 -24.45 2.32 -9.11
C LEU A 132 -23.35 1.30 -9.42
N ASN A 133 -23.70 0.24 -10.15
CA ASN A 133 -22.74 -0.76 -10.61
C ASN A 133 -21.70 -0.17 -11.57
N GLN A 134 -22.12 0.69 -12.50
CA GLN A 134 -21.21 1.33 -13.45
C GLN A 134 -20.15 2.15 -12.72
N VAL A 135 -20.57 2.99 -11.78
CA VAL A 135 -19.66 3.84 -10.99
C VAL A 135 -18.66 2.98 -10.22
N ALA A 136 -19.12 1.88 -9.59
CA ALA A 136 -18.25 0.96 -8.87
C ALA A 136 -17.22 0.28 -9.78
N ARG A 137 -17.64 -0.14 -10.98
CA ARG A 137 -16.73 -0.73 -11.99
C ARG A 137 -15.72 0.29 -12.51
N GLU A 138 -16.13 1.52 -12.78
CA GLU A 138 -15.24 2.59 -13.23
C GLU A 138 -14.16 2.89 -12.20
N ILE A 139 -14.54 2.96 -10.91
CA ILE A 139 -13.59 3.15 -9.82
C ILE A 139 -12.62 1.97 -9.73
N SER A 140 -13.14 0.75 -9.74
CA SER A 140 -12.31 -0.46 -9.68
C SER A 140 -11.33 -0.51 -10.86
N THR A 141 -11.77 -0.12 -12.04
CA THR A 141 -10.94 -0.03 -13.25
C THR A 141 -9.83 1.01 -13.09
N ARG A 142 -10.14 2.22 -12.59
CA ARG A 142 -9.13 3.26 -12.34
C ARG A 142 -8.10 2.79 -11.32
N GLN A 143 -8.54 2.19 -10.22
CA GLN A 143 -7.64 1.63 -9.20
C GLN A 143 -6.77 0.52 -9.79
N LEU A 144 -7.33 -0.39 -10.59
CA LEU A 144 -6.56 -1.44 -11.27
C LEU A 144 -5.48 -0.87 -12.17
N VAL A 145 -5.78 0.16 -12.98
CA VAL A 145 -4.79 0.82 -13.85
C VAL A 145 -3.61 1.37 -13.04
N LEU A 146 -3.86 1.97 -11.88
CA LEU A 146 -2.79 2.46 -10.99
C LEU A 146 -1.96 1.31 -10.42
N LEU A 147 -2.61 0.25 -9.95
CA LEU A 147 -1.94 -0.92 -9.39
C LEU A 147 -1.14 -1.69 -10.44
N GLU A 148 -1.56 -1.68 -11.70
CA GLU A 148 -0.86 -2.32 -12.82
C GLU A 148 0.47 -1.66 -13.16
N GLN A 149 0.61 -0.35 -12.90
CA GLN A 149 1.87 0.35 -13.14
C GLN A 149 3.01 -0.16 -12.24
N VAL A 150 2.64 -0.71 -11.09
CA VAL A 150 3.57 -1.06 -9.99
C VAL A 150 3.49 -2.54 -9.61
N GLY A 151 2.54 -3.27 -10.18
CA GLY A 151 2.22 -4.65 -9.88
C GLY A 151 2.14 -5.54 -11.11
N LYS A 152 1.52 -6.71 -10.94
CA LYS A 152 1.21 -7.69 -11.98
C LYS A 152 -0.23 -8.13 -11.85
N LYS A 153 -0.87 -8.47 -12.96
CA LYS A 153 -2.25 -8.97 -12.96
C LYS A 153 -2.43 -10.15 -13.91
N PHE A 154 -3.51 -10.89 -13.68
CA PHE A 154 -4.06 -11.81 -14.66
C PHE A 154 -5.59 -11.82 -14.58
N GLY A 155 -6.22 -12.14 -15.71
CA GLY A 155 -7.67 -12.32 -15.80
C GLY A 155 -8.05 -13.80 -15.81
N ARG A 156 -9.25 -14.11 -15.32
CA ARG A 156 -9.91 -15.40 -15.46
C ARG A 156 -11.39 -15.21 -15.75
N THR A 157 -11.90 -15.98 -16.69
CA THR A 157 -13.33 -16.07 -16.96
C THR A 157 -13.87 -17.33 -16.32
N VAL A 158 -14.97 -17.17 -15.57
CA VAL A 158 -15.72 -18.22 -14.91
C VAL A 158 -16.92 -18.55 -15.78
N ASP A 159 -16.98 -19.80 -16.23
CA ASP A 159 -18.11 -20.35 -16.97
C ASP A 159 -19.07 -21.04 -16.00
N PHE A 160 -20.32 -20.56 -15.94
CA PHE A 160 -21.29 -21.07 -14.97
C PHE A 160 -21.85 -22.43 -15.31
N ASP A 161 -21.81 -22.85 -16.58
CA ASP A 161 -22.21 -24.20 -16.95
C ASP A 161 -21.14 -25.20 -16.48
N LYS A 162 -19.86 -24.84 -16.59
CA LYS A 162 -18.76 -25.63 -15.99
C LYS A 162 -18.84 -25.66 -14.47
N PHE A 163 -19.15 -24.53 -13.83
CA PHE A 163 -19.34 -24.47 -12.38
C PHE A 163 -20.49 -25.37 -11.91
N ARG A 164 -21.65 -25.34 -12.58
CA ARG A 164 -22.80 -26.22 -12.25
C ARG A 164 -22.48 -27.71 -12.44
N ALA A 165 -21.60 -28.04 -13.39
CA ALA A 165 -21.14 -29.41 -13.61
C ALA A 165 -20.13 -29.89 -12.55
N SER A 166 -19.41 -28.96 -11.91
CA SER A 166 -18.43 -29.27 -10.86
C SER A 166 -19.11 -29.57 -9.52
N ARG A 167 -18.73 -30.67 -8.86
CA ARG A 167 -19.20 -31.00 -7.50
C ARG A 167 -18.19 -30.45 -6.48
N GLY A 168 -18.49 -29.30 -5.89
CA GLY A 168 -17.68 -28.70 -4.82
C GLY A 168 -16.95 -27.40 -5.17
N GLY A 169 -17.25 -26.80 -6.33
CA GLY A 169 -16.65 -25.55 -6.79
C GLY A 169 -15.80 -25.72 -8.05
N LEU A 170 -15.56 -24.61 -8.74
CA LEU A 170 -14.75 -24.57 -9.96
C LEU A 170 -13.38 -24.00 -9.65
N GLU A 171 -12.35 -24.84 -9.68
CA GLU A 171 -10.95 -24.39 -9.63
C GLU A 171 -10.54 -23.84 -10.99
N LEU A 172 -9.98 -22.62 -10.99
CA LEU A 172 -9.48 -21.94 -12.18
C LEU A 172 -7.99 -22.22 -12.33
N GLU A 173 -7.51 -22.18 -13.58
CA GLU A 173 -6.09 -22.40 -13.88
C GLU A 173 -5.19 -21.47 -13.06
N PRO A 174 -4.22 -21.99 -12.29
CA PRO A 174 -3.35 -21.17 -11.46
C PRO A 174 -2.42 -20.31 -12.31
N GLU A 175 -1.99 -19.16 -11.78
CA GLU A 175 -1.05 -18.26 -12.44
C GLU A 175 0.14 -17.96 -11.54
N LYS A 176 1.34 -17.89 -12.13
CA LYS A 176 2.55 -17.45 -11.42
C LYS A 176 2.85 -16.00 -11.72
N LEU A 177 2.93 -15.18 -10.69
CA LEU A 177 3.33 -13.79 -10.81
C LEU A 177 4.60 -13.53 -10.01
N THR A 178 5.48 -12.70 -10.56
CA THR A 178 6.71 -12.26 -9.88
C THR A 178 6.64 -10.76 -9.62
N LEU A 179 6.87 -10.37 -8.37
CA LEU A 179 6.97 -8.98 -7.93
C LEU A 179 8.16 -8.86 -6.97
N ASP A 180 9.05 -7.90 -7.21
CA ASP A 180 10.25 -7.64 -6.39
C ASP A 180 11.03 -8.92 -6.03
N ASN A 181 11.37 -9.71 -7.05
CA ASN A 181 12.08 -11.01 -6.94
C ASN A 181 11.36 -12.08 -6.09
N THR A 182 10.09 -11.86 -5.77
CA THR A 182 9.25 -12.81 -5.04
C THR A 182 8.25 -13.42 -6.00
N GLU A 183 8.44 -14.70 -6.31
CA GLU A 183 7.55 -15.47 -7.19
C GLU A 183 6.46 -16.15 -6.36
N ARG A 184 5.20 -15.95 -6.76
CA ARG A 184 4.04 -16.54 -6.11
C ARG A 184 3.12 -17.16 -7.13
N GLU A 185 2.55 -18.29 -6.77
CA GLU A 185 1.49 -18.93 -7.53
C GLU A 185 0.15 -18.65 -6.85
N PHE A 186 -0.80 -18.16 -7.65
CA PHE A 186 -2.15 -17.81 -7.24
C PHE A 186 -3.13 -18.83 -7.81
N MET A 187 -3.94 -19.39 -6.93
CA MET A 187 -5.01 -20.35 -7.25
C MET A 187 -6.34 -19.68 -6.88
N LEU A 188 -7.28 -19.64 -7.81
CA LEU A 188 -8.62 -19.10 -7.58
C LEU A 188 -9.64 -20.22 -7.76
N SER A 189 -10.51 -20.40 -6.77
CA SER A 189 -11.61 -21.34 -6.84
C SER A 189 -12.93 -20.64 -6.57
N VAL A 190 -13.92 -20.87 -7.42
CA VAL A 190 -15.28 -20.38 -7.23
C VAL A 190 -16.06 -21.40 -6.42
N LEU A 191 -16.54 -21.02 -5.24
CA LEU A 191 -17.28 -21.90 -4.33
C LEU A 191 -18.79 -21.74 -4.48
N GLU A 192 -19.26 -20.50 -4.66
CA GLU A 192 -20.69 -20.17 -4.77
C GLU A 192 -20.91 -19.00 -5.72
N VAL A 193 -22.03 -19.01 -6.42
CA VAL A 193 -22.47 -17.94 -7.33
C VAL A 193 -23.86 -17.47 -6.89
N ASN A 194 -23.99 -16.20 -6.50
CA ASN A 194 -25.27 -15.59 -6.13
C ASN A 194 -25.62 -14.44 -7.08
N LEU A 195 -26.43 -14.75 -8.11
CA LEU A 195 -26.86 -13.77 -9.11
C LEU A 195 -27.81 -12.71 -8.56
N GLN A 196 -28.58 -13.03 -7.52
CA GLN A 196 -29.51 -12.06 -6.91
C GLN A 196 -28.76 -10.96 -6.16
N ARG A 197 -27.71 -11.35 -5.41
CA ARG A 197 -26.84 -10.41 -4.70
C ARG A 197 -25.73 -9.85 -5.59
N ARG A 198 -25.51 -10.45 -6.75
CA ARG A 198 -24.41 -10.13 -7.69
C ARG A 198 -23.05 -10.32 -7.01
N GLU A 199 -22.93 -11.43 -6.30
CA GLU A 199 -21.77 -11.80 -5.49
C GLU A 199 -21.29 -13.21 -5.83
N LEU A 200 -19.99 -13.43 -5.73
CA LEU A 200 -19.33 -14.73 -5.82
C LEU A 200 -18.65 -15.03 -4.49
N THR A 201 -18.70 -16.28 -4.04
CA THR A 201 -17.84 -16.74 -2.94
C THR A 201 -16.62 -17.39 -3.56
N LEU A 202 -15.43 -16.85 -3.28
CA LEU A 202 -14.16 -17.30 -3.83
C LEU A 202 -13.25 -17.83 -2.73
N GLU A 203 -12.41 -18.81 -3.08
CA GLU A 203 -11.22 -19.17 -2.33
C GLU A 203 -9.97 -18.73 -3.10
N LEU A 204 -9.13 -17.92 -2.45
CA LEU A 204 -7.81 -17.54 -2.93
C LEU A 204 -6.76 -18.39 -2.23
N GLY A 205 -6.09 -19.25 -2.99
CA GLY A 205 -4.86 -19.92 -2.59
C GLY A 205 -3.63 -19.12 -3.03
N VAL A 206 -2.67 -18.90 -2.12
CA VAL A 206 -1.39 -18.28 -2.44
C VAL A 206 -0.25 -19.17 -1.99
N ARG A 207 0.64 -19.52 -2.91
CA ARG A 207 1.85 -20.28 -2.64
C ARG A 207 3.09 -19.44 -2.94
N THR A 208 3.84 -19.07 -1.90
CA THR A 208 5.14 -18.41 -2.06
C THR A 208 6.20 -19.47 -2.36
N LEU A 209 6.74 -19.44 -3.58
CA LEU A 209 7.76 -20.37 -4.01
C LEU A 209 9.03 -20.17 -3.16
N ARG A 210 9.70 -21.27 -2.79
CA ARG A 210 10.90 -21.32 -1.93
C ARG A 210 10.70 -21.08 -0.43
N GLU A 211 9.57 -20.52 0.01
CA GLU A 211 9.29 -20.28 1.44
C GLU A 211 8.33 -21.33 2.04
N SER A 212 7.28 -21.72 1.30
CA SER A 212 6.27 -22.66 1.79
C SER A 212 5.94 -23.72 0.75
N SER A 213 5.79 -24.96 1.19
CA SER A 213 5.29 -26.07 0.38
C SER A 213 3.76 -26.06 0.27
N GLN A 214 3.05 -25.53 1.28
CA GLN A 214 1.59 -25.50 1.31
C GLN A 214 1.03 -24.11 0.97
N PRO A 215 -0.05 -24.06 0.18
CA PRO A 215 -0.73 -22.81 -0.14
C PRO A 215 -1.52 -22.28 1.05
N GLN A 216 -1.41 -20.99 1.31
CA GLN A 216 -2.30 -20.30 2.25
C GLN A 216 -3.63 -20.03 1.54
N ARG A 217 -4.72 -20.56 2.07
CA ARG A 217 -6.06 -20.41 1.49
C ARG A 217 -6.91 -19.47 2.32
N ARG A 218 -7.67 -18.61 1.65
CA ARG A 218 -8.62 -17.69 2.28
C ARG A 218 -9.89 -17.63 1.45
N SER A 219 -11.04 -17.77 2.11
CA SER A 219 -12.35 -17.62 1.47
C SER A 219 -12.95 -16.25 1.78
N PHE A 220 -13.59 -15.63 0.80
CA PHE A 220 -14.28 -14.35 0.94
C PHE A 220 -15.38 -14.18 -0.11
N HIS A 221 -16.29 -13.24 0.13
CA HIS A 221 -17.28 -12.83 -0.85
C HIS A 221 -16.74 -11.69 -1.71
N LEU A 222 -17.02 -11.74 -3.00
CA LEU A 222 -16.61 -10.76 -4.00
C LEU A 222 -17.84 -10.26 -4.78
N GLY A 223 -18.05 -8.96 -4.78
CA GLY A 223 -19.05 -8.25 -5.58
C GLY A 223 -18.46 -6.99 -6.23
N TYR A 224 -19.33 -6.19 -6.84
CA TYR A 224 -18.90 -4.96 -7.54
C TYR A 224 -18.37 -3.86 -6.63
N TYR A 225 -18.64 -3.92 -5.33
CA TYR A 225 -18.27 -2.90 -4.36
C TYR A 225 -16.98 -3.24 -3.58
N ASP A 226 -16.27 -4.29 -4.00
CA ASP A 226 -14.97 -4.68 -3.47
C ASP A 226 -13.86 -3.99 -4.28
N PHE A 227 -13.26 -2.97 -3.67
CA PHE A 227 -12.29 -2.11 -4.35
C PHE A 227 -10.86 -2.57 -4.05
N PRO A 228 -9.98 -2.82 -5.05
CA PRO A 228 -8.70 -3.50 -4.84
C PRO A 228 -7.72 -2.77 -3.91
N MET A 229 -7.76 -1.43 -3.86
CA MET A 229 -6.91 -0.67 -2.93
C MET A 229 -7.37 -0.80 -1.46
N ILE A 230 -8.58 -1.29 -1.21
CA ILE A 230 -9.20 -1.42 0.12
C ILE A 230 -9.39 -2.89 0.51
N ASP A 231 -10.10 -3.64 -0.33
CA ASP A 231 -10.47 -5.04 -0.14
C ASP A 231 -9.38 -5.93 -0.79
N ASN A 232 -8.26 -6.10 -0.08
CA ASN A 232 -7.14 -6.92 -0.52
C ASN A 232 -6.67 -7.90 0.57
N THR A 233 -5.96 -8.93 0.12
CA THR A 233 -5.26 -9.89 0.96
C THR A 233 -3.82 -9.45 1.14
N ARG A 234 -3.43 -9.21 2.39
CA ARG A 234 -2.03 -8.99 2.80
C ARG A 234 -1.22 -10.28 2.65
N LEU A 235 -0.02 -10.17 2.10
CA LEU A 235 0.96 -11.24 1.92
C LEU A 235 2.26 -10.88 2.63
N SER A 236 3.23 -11.80 2.68
CA SER A 236 4.56 -11.50 3.21
C SER A 236 5.27 -10.43 2.37
N ARG A 237 6.31 -9.79 2.95
CA ARG A 237 7.16 -8.78 2.28
C ARG A 237 6.43 -7.51 1.84
N ASP A 238 5.44 -7.06 2.62
CA ASP A 238 4.67 -5.83 2.33
C ASP A 238 4.08 -5.84 0.90
N GLN A 239 3.52 -6.98 0.51
CA GLN A 239 2.88 -7.18 -0.79
C GLN A 239 1.42 -7.59 -0.59
N ARG A 240 0.59 -7.33 -1.60
CA ARG A 240 -0.86 -7.51 -1.52
C ARG A 240 -1.39 -8.12 -2.78
N ALA A 241 -2.45 -8.91 -2.65
CA ALA A 241 -3.24 -9.40 -3.77
C ALA A 241 -4.70 -9.03 -3.59
N ALA A 242 -5.33 -8.52 -4.63
CA ALA A 242 -6.77 -8.25 -4.67
C ALA A 242 -7.40 -8.99 -5.85
N VAL A 243 -8.64 -9.41 -5.68
CA VAL A 243 -9.46 -9.97 -6.76
C VAL A 243 -10.60 -9.00 -7.01
N VAL A 244 -10.83 -8.67 -8.28
CA VAL A 244 -11.86 -7.73 -8.71
C VAL A 244 -12.82 -8.45 -9.64
N LEU A 245 -14.12 -8.23 -9.42
CA LEU A 245 -15.18 -8.67 -10.31
C LEU A 245 -15.41 -7.62 -11.40
N ASN A 246 -14.95 -7.90 -12.62
CA ASN A 246 -15.13 -6.97 -13.74
C ASN A 246 -16.56 -7.03 -14.28
N GLN A 247 -17.08 -8.25 -14.43
CA GLN A 247 -18.38 -8.53 -15.03
C GLN A 247 -18.98 -9.79 -14.42
N LEU A 248 -20.31 -9.81 -14.31
CA LEU A 248 -21.12 -10.91 -13.80
C LEU A 248 -22.45 -10.88 -14.52
N ASP A 249 -22.69 -11.88 -15.34
CA ASP A 249 -23.90 -12.09 -16.13
C ASP A 249 -24.48 -13.48 -15.84
N GLU A 250 -25.58 -13.86 -16.50
CA GLU A 250 -26.22 -15.16 -16.26
C GLU A 250 -25.38 -16.37 -16.72
N GLY A 251 -24.47 -16.16 -17.67
CA GLY A 251 -23.62 -17.22 -18.26
C GLY A 251 -22.23 -17.33 -17.64
N GLY A 252 -21.75 -16.31 -16.94
CA GLY A 252 -20.40 -16.31 -16.40
C GLY A 252 -19.98 -15.03 -15.70
N ALA A 253 -18.73 -15.01 -15.24
CA ALA A 253 -18.13 -13.88 -14.58
C ALA A 253 -16.67 -13.67 -15.02
N ASP A 254 -16.25 -12.42 -15.12
CA ASP A 254 -14.86 -12.07 -15.40
C ASP A 254 -14.18 -11.53 -14.15
N LEU A 255 -13.07 -12.15 -13.77
CA LEU A 255 -12.27 -11.84 -12.61
C LEU A 255 -10.91 -11.31 -13.02
N THR A 256 -10.40 -10.32 -12.31
CA THR A 256 -8.99 -9.89 -12.39
C THR A 256 -8.35 -10.05 -11.02
N LEU A 257 -7.24 -10.77 -10.94
CA LEU A 257 -6.36 -10.72 -9.78
C LEU A 257 -5.24 -9.73 -10.05
N VAL A 258 -5.00 -8.82 -9.12
CA VAL A 258 -3.84 -7.90 -9.13
C VAL A 258 -2.96 -8.16 -7.91
N TYR A 259 -1.65 -8.19 -8.14
CA TYR A 259 -0.60 -8.43 -7.17
C TYR A 259 0.36 -7.24 -7.16
N PHE A 260 0.46 -6.53 -6.03
CA PHE A 260 1.07 -5.20 -5.98
C PHE A 260 1.74 -4.90 -4.62
N PRO A 261 2.62 -3.89 -4.53
CA PRO A 261 3.26 -3.49 -3.27
C PRO A 261 2.27 -2.85 -2.30
N GLY A 262 2.46 -3.10 -1.01
CA GLY A 262 1.54 -2.65 0.05
C GLY A 262 1.42 -1.13 0.19
N SER A 263 2.42 -0.37 -0.26
CA SER A 263 2.41 1.10 -0.29
C SER A 263 1.30 1.70 -1.17
N TYR A 264 0.71 0.93 -2.07
CA TYR A 264 -0.37 1.36 -2.97
C TYR A 264 -1.76 0.94 -2.50
N ALA A 265 -1.87 0.21 -1.39
CA ALA A 265 -3.16 0.08 -0.71
C ALA A 265 -3.49 1.37 0.02
N SER A 266 -4.79 1.72 0.08
CA SER A 266 -5.26 2.96 0.69
C SER A 266 -4.85 3.07 2.17
N LEU A 267 -4.71 4.31 2.66
CA LEU A 267 -4.19 4.77 3.96
C LEU A 267 -4.93 4.27 5.22
N LYS A 268 -5.79 3.25 5.11
CA LYS A 268 -6.62 2.78 6.22
C LYS A 268 -5.85 1.96 7.27
N GLU A 269 -4.62 1.55 7.00
CA GLU A 269 -3.97 0.52 7.81
C GLU A 269 -2.81 1.00 8.66
N LYS A 270 -2.92 0.72 9.97
CA LYS A 270 -1.79 0.71 10.88
C LYS A 270 -0.74 -0.26 10.34
N VAL A 271 0.51 0.20 10.29
CA VAL A 271 1.68 -0.62 9.96
C VAL A 271 1.66 -1.88 10.83
N SER A 272 1.79 -3.06 10.22
CA SER A 272 1.80 -4.32 10.97
C SER A 272 3.08 -4.44 11.79
N TYR A 273 3.02 -4.99 13.01
CA TYR A 273 4.22 -5.24 13.82
C TYR A 273 5.24 -6.12 13.06
N ASP A 274 4.73 -7.12 12.32
CA ASP A 274 5.57 -8.01 11.51
C ASP A 274 6.28 -7.29 10.37
N GLU A 275 5.67 -6.24 9.80
CA GLU A 275 6.29 -5.42 8.74
C GLU A 275 7.41 -4.52 9.31
N VAL A 276 7.23 -4.01 10.52
CA VAL A 276 8.29 -3.25 11.22
C VAL A 276 9.47 -4.17 11.53
N VAL A 277 9.20 -5.37 12.05
CA VAL A 277 10.23 -6.35 12.38
C VAL A 277 10.98 -6.80 11.12
N GLU A 278 10.28 -7.08 10.02
CA GLU A 278 10.91 -7.49 8.77
C GLU A 278 11.72 -6.36 8.13
N ARG A 279 11.21 -5.12 8.14
CA ARG A 279 11.97 -3.94 7.65
C ARG A 279 13.25 -3.72 8.47
N LEU A 280 13.18 -3.89 9.79
CA LEU A 280 14.37 -3.79 10.66
C LEU A 280 15.37 -4.91 10.37
N ARG A 281 14.88 -6.12 10.08
CA ARG A 281 15.72 -7.26 9.74
C ARG A 281 16.44 -7.08 8.41
N VAL A 282 15.74 -6.66 7.35
CA VAL A 282 16.35 -6.38 6.03
C VAL A 282 17.37 -5.26 6.12
N LEU A 283 17.11 -4.22 6.92
CA LEU A 283 18.08 -3.15 7.18
C LEU A 283 19.31 -3.62 7.97
N SER A 284 19.16 -4.62 8.84
CA SER A 284 20.29 -5.21 9.59
C SER A 284 21.13 -6.19 8.76
N GLU A 285 20.54 -6.87 7.78
CA GLU A 285 21.24 -7.82 6.89
C GLU A 285 21.94 -7.13 5.71
N GLY A 286 21.69 -5.83 5.50
CA GLY A 286 22.36 -4.98 4.50
C GLY A 286 23.60 -4.22 4.99
N GLN A 287 24.12 -4.53 6.18
CA GLN A 287 25.41 -4.06 6.72
C GLN A 287 26.41 -5.21 6.81
#